data_AF-A0A1R0L035-F1
#
_entry.id   AF-A0A1R0L035-F1
#
_cell.length_a   1.000
_cell.length_b   1.000
_cell.length_c   1.000
_cell.angle_alpha   90.00
_cell.angle_beta   90.00
_cell.angle_gamma   90.00
#
_symmetry.space_group_name_H-M   'P 1'
#
loop_
_entity.id
_entity.type
_entity.pdbx_description
1 polymer ?
#
loop_
_entity_poly.entity_id
_entity_poly.type
_entity_poly.pdbx_seq_one_letter_code
_entity_poly.pdbx_strand_id
1 'polypeptide(L)'
;MELHDEVDRWFTALCREEPRTADRIEEAIDMLAREGPWLGRPLVDRISGSRRHNLKESRPASAGHTEIRILFVFDPVRRAAEERYRRHLDAMEEC
;
A
#
# COMPACT_ATOMS: atom_id res chain seq x y z
N MET A 1 7.60 1.15 -0.46
CA MET A 1 6.27 0.56 -0.76
C MET A 1 5.98 0.94 -2.19
N GLU A 2 5.67 -0.05 -3.02
CA GLU A 2 5.43 0.13 -4.45
C GLU A 2 3.92 0.14 -4.67
N LEU A 3 3.40 1.18 -5.34
CA LEU A 3 2.01 1.25 -5.77
C LEU A 3 1.93 0.81 -7.23
N HIS A 4 0.86 0.12 -7.60
CA HIS A 4 0.58 -0.17 -9.00
C HIS A 4 0.24 1.14 -9.75
N ASP A 5 0.71 1.31 -10.98
CA ASP A 5 0.54 2.55 -11.76
C ASP A 5 -0.90 3.06 -11.84
N GLU A 6 -1.87 2.15 -11.94
CA GLU A 6 -3.29 2.50 -11.94
C GLU A 6 -3.75 3.09 -10.60
N VAL A 7 -3.23 2.58 -9.49
CA VAL A 7 -3.52 3.08 -8.14
C VAL A 7 -2.88 4.44 -7.93
N ASP A 8 -1.64 4.63 -8.38
CA ASP A 8 -0.93 5.91 -8.29
C ASP A 8 -1.66 7.01 -9.07
N ARG A 9 -2.09 6.71 -10.30
CA ARG A 9 -2.87 7.63 -11.13
C ARG A 9 -4.21 7.97 -10.49
N TRP A 10 -4.92 6.96 -9.98
CA TRP A 10 -6.21 7.16 -9.30
C TRP A 10 -6.04 8.01 -8.04
N PHE A 11 -5.03 7.71 -7.21
CA PHE A 11 -4.78 8.43 -5.97
C PHE A 11 -4.41 9.89 -6.25
N THR A 12 -3.57 10.14 -7.27
CA THR A 12 -3.23 11.51 -7.71
C THR A 12 -4.45 12.31 -8.15
N ALA A 13 -5.41 11.69 -8.83
CA ALA A 13 -6.67 12.34 -9.20
C ALA A 13 -7.53 12.61 -7.94
N LEU A 14 -7.63 11.64 -7.05
CA LEU A 14 -8.37 11.75 -5.80
C LEU A 14 -7.86 12.89 -4.90
N CYS A 15 -6.54 13.11 -4.84
CA CYS A 15 -5.96 14.24 -4.11
C CYS A 15 -6.48 15.61 -4.60
N ARG A 16 -6.89 15.71 -5.87
CA ARG A 16 -7.43 16.95 -6.46
C ARG A 16 -8.94 17.05 -6.28
N GLU A 17 -9.64 15.94 -6.44
CA GLU A 17 -11.12 15.89 -6.46
C GLU A 17 -11.70 15.80 -5.05
N GLU A 18 -11.09 15.00 -4.16
CA GLU A 18 -11.55 14.74 -2.80
C GLU A 18 -10.38 14.71 -1.78
N PRO A 19 -9.75 15.86 -1.47
CA PRO A 19 -8.55 15.90 -0.61
C PRO A 19 -8.75 15.24 0.76
N ARG A 20 -9.91 15.46 1.40
CA ARG A 20 -10.22 14.87 2.72
C ARG A 20 -10.30 13.35 2.70
N THR A 21 -10.65 12.77 1.55
CA THR A 21 -10.69 11.32 1.35
C THR A 21 -9.28 10.80 1.09
N ALA A 22 -8.48 11.54 0.30
CA ALA A 22 -7.09 11.23 0.05
C ALA A 22 -6.24 11.24 1.33
N ASP A 23 -6.38 12.25 2.21
CA ASP A 23 -5.67 12.34 3.49
C ASP A 23 -5.85 11.07 4.34
N ARG A 24 -7.05 10.51 4.35
CA ARG A 24 -7.36 9.32 5.16
C ARG A 24 -6.79 8.03 4.55
N ILE A 25 -6.72 7.97 3.22
CA ILE A 25 -6.06 6.88 2.52
C ILE A 25 -4.55 6.95 2.78
N GLU A 26 -3.97 8.15 2.71
CA GLU A 26 -2.56 8.39 3.04
C GLU A 26 -2.24 7.95 4.47
N GLU A 27 -3.03 8.39 5.46
CA GLU A 27 -2.86 7.95 6.86
C GLU A 27 -2.92 6.43 7.01
N ALA A 28 -3.87 5.76 6.35
CA ALA A 28 -3.98 4.31 6.39
C ALA A 28 -2.77 3.61 5.76
N ILE A 29 -2.28 4.15 4.64
CA ILE A 29 -1.09 3.67 3.94
C ILE A 29 0.17 3.87 4.80
N ASP A 30 0.33 5.02 5.45
CA ASP A 30 1.45 5.32 6.34
C ASP A 30 1.45 4.40 7.57
N MET A 31 0.27 4.15 8.15
CA MET A 31 0.13 3.16 9.23
C MET A 31 0.56 1.77 8.76
N LEU A 32 0.16 1.34 7.57
CA LEU A 32 0.59 0.06 6.98
C LEU A 32 2.10 0.01 6.74
N ALA A 33 2.70 1.09 6.25
CA ALA A 33 4.14 1.18 6.01
C ALA A 33 4.95 1.13 7.32
N ARG A 34 4.43 1.74 8.39
CA ARG A 34 5.09 1.85 9.70
C ARG A 34 4.99 0.56 10.52
N GLU A 35 3.81 -0.05 10.57
CA GLU A 35 3.53 -1.20 11.46
C GLU A 35 3.62 -2.55 10.72
N GLY A 36 3.59 -2.52 9.38
CA GLY A 36 3.69 -3.70 8.55
C GLY A 36 2.50 -4.65 8.69
N PRO A 37 2.67 -5.96 8.43
CA PRO A 37 1.56 -6.90 8.35
C PRO A 37 0.91 -7.22 9.70
N TRP A 38 1.45 -6.68 10.80
CA TRP A 38 0.96 -6.90 12.15
C TRP A 38 -0.19 -5.97 12.55
N LEU A 39 -0.48 -4.94 11.73
CA LEU A 39 -1.70 -4.16 11.87
C LEU A 39 -2.89 -5.14 11.81
N GLY A 40 -3.58 -5.28 12.94
CA GLY A 40 -4.68 -6.22 13.11
C GLY A 40 -6.03 -5.53 12.94
N ARG A 41 -7.10 -6.24 13.31
CA ARG A 41 -8.44 -5.65 13.35
C ARG A 41 -8.48 -4.42 14.27
N PRO A 42 -9.24 -3.38 13.92
CA PRO A 42 -10.22 -3.30 12.81
C PRO A 42 -9.65 -2.78 11.48
N LEU A 43 -8.38 -2.39 11.40
CA LEU A 43 -7.82 -1.65 10.26
C LEU A 43 -7.39 -2.53 9.09
N VAL A 44 -7.08 -3.80 9.35
CA VAL A 44 -6.67 -4.78 8.34
C VAL A 44 -7.37 -6.10 8.59
N ASP A 45 -7.97 -6.65 7.54
CA ASP A 45 -8.55 -7.99 7.56
C ASP A 45 -7.98 -8.86 6.43
N ARG A 46 -8.07 -10.17 6.58
CA ARG A 46 -7.67 -11.12 5.53
C ARG A 46 -8.86 -11.36 4.60
N ILE A 47 -8.63 -11.36 3.29
CA ILE A 47 -9.68 -11.75 2.34
C ILE A 47 -9.81 -13.28 2.34
N SER A 48 -10.93 -13.78 2.85
CA SER A 48 -11.29 -15.20 2.77
C SER A 48 -11.64 -15.57 1.32
N GLY A 49 -11.16 -16.74 0.85
CA GLY A 49 -11.46 -17.24 -0.50
C GLY A 49 -10.59 -16.70 -1.64
N SER A 50 -9.62 -15.81 -1.37
CA SER A 50 -8.66 -15.37 -2.39
C SER A 50 -7.71 -16.50 -2.81
N ARG A 51 -7.46 -16.65 -4.12
CA ARG A 51 -6.39 -17.52 -4.66
C ARG A 51 -5.00 -17.13 -4.13
N ARG A 52 -4.82 -15.88 -3.67
CA ARG A 52 -3.58 -15.38 -3.08
C ARG A 52 -3.76 -15.33 -1.56
N HIS A 53 -3.15 -16.29 -0.87
CA HIS A 53 -3.26 -16.48 0.57
C HIS A 53 -2.77 -15.29 1.41
N ASN A 54 -1.96 -14.38 0.85
CA ASN A 54 -1.40 -13.22 1.54
C ASN A 54 -2.10 -11.89 1.21
N LEU A 55 -3.25 -11.94 0.52
CA LEU A 55 -4.03 -10.75 0.22
C LEU A 55 -4.76 -10.24 1.48
N LYS A 56 -4.57 -8.96 1.76
CA LYS A 56 -5.17 -8.25 2.89
C LYS A 56 -5.97 -7.06 2.39
N GLU A 57 -6.97 -6.65 3.16
CA GLU A 57 -7.82 -5.50 2.91
C GLU A 57 -7.65 -4.51 4.07
N SER A 58 -7.39 -3.24 3.75
CA SER A 58 -7.53 -2.13 4.70
C SER A 58 -8.77 -1.30 4.39
N ARG A 59 -9.42 -0.80 5.45
CA ARG A 59 -10.60 0.05 5.37
C ARG A 59 -10.30 1.37 6.09
N PRO A 60 -9.81 2.40 5.38
CA PRO A 60 -9.63 3.72 5.95
C PRO A 60 -10.94 4.22 6.56
N ALA A 61 -10.85 5.01 7.63
CA ALA A 61 -12.03 5.60 8.24
C ALA A 61 -12.79 6.45 7.20
N SER A 62 -13.99 6.04 6.79
CA SER A 62 -14.73 6.76 5.74
C SER A 62 -15.19 8.15 6.23
N ALA A 63 -15.05 9.16 5.36
CA ALA A 63 -15.44 10.55 5.61
C ALA A 63 -16.88 10.87 5.21
N GLY A 64 -17.67 9.89 4.78
CA GLY A 64 -18.98 10.13 4.19
C GLY A 64 -19.62 8.87 3.63
N HIS A 65 -20.24 8.98 2.45
CA HIS A 65 -21.07 7.93 1.84
C HIS A 65 -20.30 6.84 1.09
N THR A 66 -18.98 6.95 0.98
CA THR A 66 -18.16 6.09 0.13
C THR A 66 -17.28 5.18 0.99
N GLU A 67 -17.41 3.86 0.83
CA GLU A 67 -16.52 2.88 1.46
C GLU A 67 -15.35 2.60 0.51
N ILE A 68 -14.13 2.99 0.91
CA ILE A 68 -12.91 2.70 0.15
C ILE A 68 -12.21 1.49 0.78
N ARG A 69 -11.82 0.54 -0.06
CA ARG A 69 -11.17 -0.72 0.33
C ARG A 69 -9.82 -0.82 -0.37
N ILE A 70 -8.74 -0.84 0.39
CA ILE A 70 -7.38 -0.91 -0.14
C ILE A 70 -6.91 -2.37 -0.05
N LEU A 71 -6.64 -2.99 -1.20
CA LEU A 71 -6.12 -4.35 -1.27
C LEU A 71 -4.60 -4.34 -1.38
N PHE A 72 -3.92 -5.09 -0.52
CA PHE A 72 -2.46 -5.15 -0.52
C PHE A 72 -1.91 -6.54 -0.17
N VAL A 73 -0.67 -6.78 -0.55
CA VAL A 73 0.10 -7.98 -0.19
C VAL A 73 1.41 -7.52 0.42
N PHE A 74 1.74 -8.05 1.60
CA PHE A 74 3.06 -7.86 2.18
C PHE A 74 3.99 -8.97 1.69
N ASP A 75 5.01 -8.61 0.90
CA ASP A 75 6.03 -9.54 0.42
C ASP A 75 7.41 -9.11 0.96
N PRO A 76 7.95 -9.77 1.99
CA PRO A 76 9.26 -9.43 2.56
C PRO A 76 10.41 -9.70 1.59
N VAL A 77 10.22 -10.53 0.55
CA VAL A 77 11.27 -10.89 -0.41
C VAL A 77 11.52 -9.76 -1.41
N ARG A 78 10.46 -9.04 -1.81
CA ARG A 78 10.55 -7.98 -2.83
C ARG A 78 11.43 -6.80 -2.38
N ARG A 79 11.39 -6.45 -1.08
CA ARG A 79 12.23 -5.38 -0.50
C ARG A 79 13.73 -5.72 -0.52
N ALA A 80 14.08 -6.99 -0.26
CA ALA A 80 15.45 -7.47 -0.32
C ALA A 80 15.98 -7.55 -1.77
N ALA A 81 15.13 -7.90 -2.74
CA ALA A 81 15.49 -7.92 -4.15
C ALA A 81 15.72 -6.51 -4.71
N GLU A 82 14.88 -5.54 -4.35
CA GLU A 82 15.05 -4.12 -4.71
C GLU A 82 16.34 -3.52 -4.14
N GLU A 83 16.65 -3.76 -2.86
CA GLU A 83 17.90 -3.31 -2.24
C GLU A 83 19.12 -3.93 -2.91
N ARG A 84 19.04 -5.21 -3.30
CA ARG A 84 20.12 -5.90 -4.03
C ARG A 84 20.31 -5.32 -5.44
N TYR A 85 19.23 -4.98 -6.14
CA TYR A 85 19.30 -4.37 -7.47
C TYR A 85 19.84 -2.93 -7.39
N ARG A 86 19.37 -2.12 -6.42
CA ARG A 86 19.85 -0.74 -6.21
C ARG A 86 21.34 -0.72 -5.86
N ARG A 87 21.78 -1.57 -4.93
CA ARG A 87 23.21 -1.69 -4.56
C ARG A 87 24.08 -2.19 -5.73
N HIS A 88 23.51 -2.96 -6.66
CA HIS A 88 24.19 -3.39 -7.87
C HIS A 88 24.27 -2.27 -8.92
N LEU A 89 23.22 -1.45 -9.06
CA LEU A 89 23.22 -0.27 -9.92
C LEU A 89 24.21 0.80 -9.42
N ASP A 90 24.22 1.08 -8.12
CA ASP A 90 25.18 2.03 -7.51
C ASP A 90 26.63 1.56 -7.74
N ALA A 91 26.90 0.26 -7.62
CA ALA A 91 28.21 -0.34 -7.89
C ALA A 91 28.60 -0.37 -9.38
N MET A 92 27.64 -0.16 -10.29
CA MET A 92 27.88 -0.08 -11.74
C MET A 92 28.07 1.36 -12.23
N GLU A 93 27.51 2.36 -11.53
CA GLU A 93 27.77 3.79 -11.83
C GLU A 93 29.13 4.27 -11.31
N GLU A 94 29.74 3.54 -10.36
CA GLU A 94 31.11 3.81 -9.87
C GLU A 94 32.23 3.15 -10.71
N CYS A 95 31.90 2.45 -11.81
CA CYS A 95 32.85 1.92 -12.80
C CYS A 95 32.93 2.80 -14.05
#